data_AF-A0A316Z7G4-F1
#
_entry.id   AF-A0A316Z7G4-F1
#
_cell.length_a   1.000
_cell.length_b   1.000
_cell.length_c   1.000
_cell.angle_alpha   90.00
_cell.angle_beta   90.00
_cell.angle_gamma   90.00
#
_symmetry.space_group_name_H-M   'P 1'
#
loop_
_entity.id
_entity.type
_entity.pdbx_description
1 polymer ?
#
loop_
_entity_poly.entity_id
_entity_poly.type
_entity_poly.pdbx_seq_one_letter_code
_entity_poly.pdbx_strand_id
1 'polypeptide(L)'
;MPFLHPQARNASTAAPQQASPFLASRLAAYGATGLSVGTLAWYTHVFGGGLPGLSSVSANMIDNGLHPPAYPWSHAGVFETFDHASIRRGYQVYREVCAACHSLDRIAWRNLVGVSHTVDEVKAMAEEVEYEGEPNDEGEVGMRPGKLADPMPAPYPNEEAARAGNNGGLPPDLSLITKARHGGADYIFALLTGYVDPPAGFEVPDGLNFNPYFPGTKIAMARVLYDGLVEYEDGTPATTTQMAKDVVTFLNWSSEPEHDERKRMGAQATVILTSLFALSIWVKRFKWAGVKNRKILYTPPPSH
;
A
#
# COMPACT_ATOMS: atom_id res chain seq x y z
N MET A 1 -67.43 21.69 54.73
CA MET A 1 -67.78 22.50 53.55
C MET A 1 -66.63 23.48 53.33
N PRO A 2 -66.02 23.65 52.14
CA PRO A 2 -66.61 23.57 50.80
C PRO A 2 -65.89 22.60 49.82
N PHE A 3 -66.55 22.40 48.68
CA PHE A 3 -66.16 21.62 47.50
C PHE A 3 -65.15 22.35 46.62
N LEU A 4 -64.21 21.63 46.00
CA LEU A 4 -63.65 21.98 44.67
C LEU A 4 -63.26 20.69 43.92
N HIS A 5 -63.95 20.43 42.80
CA HIS A 5 -63.70 19.36 41.83
C HIS A 5 -62.37 19.54 41.09
N PRO A 6 -61.70 18.44 40.71
CA PRO A 6 -61.00 18.38 39.43
C PRO A 6 -61.77 17.47 38.46
N GLN A 7 -61.94 18.00 37.25
CA GLN A 7 -62.60 17.41 36.10
C GLN A 7 -62.11 15.99 35.78
N ALA A 8 -63.06 15.08 35.58
CA ALA A 8 -62.83 13.90 34.77
C ALA A 8 -62.52 14.33 33.33
N ARG A 9 -61.32 14.02 32.85
CA ARG A 9 -61.06 13.93 31.41
C ARG A 9 -61.19 12.46 31.02
N ASN A 10 -62.30 12.15 30.38
CA ASN A 10 -62.50 10.92 29.64
C ASN A 10 -61.45 10.83 28.53
N ALA A 11 -60.58 9.82 28.59
CA ALA A 11 -59.89 9.34 27.42
C ALA A 11 -60.68 8.14 26.88
N SER A 12 -61.19 8.32 25.66
CA SER A 12 -62.04 7.43 24.89
C SER A 12 -61.44 6.04 24.68
N THR A 13 -62.33 5.05 24.72
CA THR A 13 -62.17 3.70 24.17
C THR A 13 -61.95 3.76 22.66
N ALA A 14 -60.76 3.37 22.21
CA ALA A 14 -60.52 2.82 20.89
C ALA A 14 -59.28 1.93 20.97
N ALA A 15 -59.49 0.61 21.05
CA ALA A 15 -58.43 -0.35 20.85
C ALA A 15 -57.98 -0.26 19.38
N PRO A 16 -56.70 0.01 19.08
CA PRO A 16 -56.20 -0.25 17.74
C PRO A 16 -56.09 -1.78 17.60
N GLN A 17 -56.72 -2.31 16.55
CA GLN A 17 -56.49 -3.66 16.07
C GLN A 17 -55.00 -3.99 16.11
N GLN A 18 -54.70 -5.17 16.65
CA GLN A 18 -53.40 -5.79 16.77
C GLN A 18 -52.65 -5.64 15.44
N ALA A 19 -51.75 -4.66 15.36
CA ALA A 19 -50.92 -4.44 14.19
C ALA A 19 -49.88 -5.57 14.16
N SER A 20 -50.02 -6.48 13.21
CA SER A 20 -48.97 -7.45 12.88
C SER A 20 -47.64 -6.70 12.72
N PRO A 21 -46.52 -7.21 13.28
CA PRO A 21 -45.26 -6.49 13.27
C PRO A 21 -44.87 -6.17 11.82
N PHE A 22 -44.68 -4.89 11.51
CA PHE A 22 -44.40 -4.39 10.17
C PHE A 22 -43.24 -5.15 9.49
N LEU A 23 -42.23 -5.53 10.28
CA LEU A 23 -41.06 -6.34 9.89
C LEU A 23 -41.37 -7.79 9.48
N ALA A 24 -42.51 -8.37 9.87
CA ALA A 24 -42.91 -9.74 9.51
C ALA A 24 -43.93 -9.77 8.35
N SER A 25 -44.34 -8.61 7.83
CA SER A 25 -45.28 -8.56 6.71
C SER A 25 -44.56 -8.87 5.39
N ARG A 26 -45.23 -9.61 4.50
CA ARG A 26 -44.72 -9.87 3.14
C ARG A 26 -44.37 -8.57 2.40
N LEU A 27 -45.07 -7.48 2.71
CA LEU A 27 -44.81 -6.13 2.19
C LEU A 27 -43.44 -5.57 2.61
N ALA A 28 -42.99 -5.79 3.85
CA ALA A 28 -41.65 -5.38 4.28
C ALA A 28 -40.55 -6.21 3.62
N ALA A 29 -40.79 -7.51 3.40
CA ALA A 29 -39.87 -8.36 2.65
C ALA A 29 -39.76 -7.90 1.18
N TYR A 30 -40.89 -7.68 0.49
CA TYR A 30 -40.89 -7.16 -0.88
C TYR A 30 -40.30 -5.74 -1.00
N GLY A 31 -40.54 -4.87 0.00
CA GLY A 31 -39.95 -3.53 0.05
C GLY A 31 -38.43 -3.55 0.23
N ALA A 32 -37.92 -4.42 1.10
CA ALA A 32 -36.48 -4.59 1.30
C ALA A 32 -35.78 -5.18 0.06
N THR A 33 -36.42 -6.14 -0.63
CA THR A 33 -35.91 -6.69 -1.89
C THR A 33 -35.96 -5.66 -3.03
N GLY A 34 -37.02 -4.86 -3.13
CA GLY A 34 -37.14 -3.80 -4.13
C GLY A 34 -36.09 -2.69 -3.96
N LEU A 35 -35.85 -2.25 -2.72
CA LEU A 35 -34.82 -1.25 -2.41
C LEU A 35 -33.41 -1.75 -2.74
N SER A 36 -33.12 -3.02 -2.45
CA SER A 36 -31.79 -3.60 -2.73
C SER A 36 -31.54 -3.75 -4.22
N VAL A 37 -32.51 -4.28 -4.99
CA VAL A 37 -32.41 -4.37 -6.45
C VAL A 37 -32.34 -2.99 -7.10
N GLY A 38 -33.16 -2.03 -6.65
CA GLY A 38 -33.17 -0.66 -7.15
C GLY A 38 -31.85 0.07 -6.88
N THR A 39 -31.26 -0.12 -5.69
CA THR A 39 -29.95 0.45 -5.34
C THR A 39 -28.83 -0.13 -6.19
N LEU A 40 -28.88 -1.44 -6.46
CA LEU A 40 -27.92 -2.12 -7.33
C LEU A 40 -28.01 -1.61 -8.77
N ALA A 41 -29.22 -1.48 -9.31
CA ALA A 41 -29.46 -0.95 -10.65
C ALA A 41 -29.02 0.52 -10.78
N TRP A 42 -29.35 1.35 -9.79
CA TRP A 42 -28.91 2.75 -9.75
C TRP A 42 -27.37 2.86 -9.71
N TYR A 43 -26.71 2.07 -8.86
CA TYR A 43 -25.26 2.02 -8.77
C TYR A 43 -24.62 1.61 -10.11
N THR A 44 -25.16 0.58 -10.76
CA THR A 44 -24.66 0.13 -12.08
C THR A 44 -24.85 1.17 -13.18
N HIS A 45 -25.94 1.96 -13.12
CA HIS A 45 -26.21 3.04 -14.08
C HIS A 45 -25.30 4.25 -13.89
N VAL A 46 -25.03 4.65 -12.64
CA VAL A 46 -24.21 5.83 -12.33
C VAL A 46 -22.72 5.56 -12.54
N PHE A 47 -22.22 4.37 -12.20
CA PHE A 47 -20.79 4.10 -12.16
C PHE A 47 -20.27 3.17 -13.28
N GLY A 48 -21.16 2.55 -14.08
CA GLY A 48 -20.79 1.74 -15.25
C GLY A 48 -19.72 0.67 -14.96
N GLY A 49 -20.12 -0.55 -14.58
CA GLY A 49 -19.13 -1.58 -14.24
C GLY A 49 -19.65 -2.89 -13.66
N GLY A 50 -20.85 -3.35 -14.07
CA GLY A 50 -21.41 -4.60 -13.56
C GLY A 50 -21.86 -4.53 -12.08
N LEU A 51 -22.38 -5.64 -11.57
CA LEU A 51 -22.93 -5.74 -10.21
C LEU A 51 -21.79 -5.69 -9.16
N PRO A 52 -21.95 -4.97 -8.03
CA PRO A 52 -20.98 -4.97 -6.95
C PRO A 52 -20.71 -6.40 -6.45
N GLY A 53 -19.45 -6.85 -6.53
CA GLY A 53 -19.04 -8.21 -6.13
C GLY A 53 -19.01 -9.25 -7.25
N LEU A 54 -19.46 -8.89 -8.47
CA LEU A 54 -19.26 -9.69 -9.67
C LEU A 54 -18.34 -8.91 -10.61
N SER A 55 -17.03 -9.08 -10.43
CA SER A 55 -16.03 -8.55 -11.34
C SER A 55 -16.30 -9.08 -12.76
N SER A 56 -16.46 -8.19 -13.74
CA SER A 56 -16.37 -8.59 -15.14
C SER A 56 -14.95 -9.10 -15.39
N VAL A 57 -14.77 -10.41 -15.46
CA VAL A 57 -13.49 -11.02 -15.81
C VAL A 57 -13.22 -10.73 -17.28
N SER A 58 -12.46 -9.68 -17.55
CA SER A 58 -11.79 -9.51 -18.84
C SER A 58 -10.47 -10.26 -18.75
N ALA A 59 -10.40 -11.45 -19.37
CA ALA A 59 -9.16 -12.21 -19.48
C ALA A 59 -8.35 -11.70 -20.67
N ASN A 60 -7.91 -10.44 -20.63
CA ASN A 60 -6.83 -9.98 -21.51
C ASN A 60 -5.52 -9.96 -20.72
N MET A 61 -4.82 -11.09 -20.73
CA MET A 61 -3.53 -11.26 -20.05
C MET A 61 -2.43 -10.39 -20.67
N ILE A 62 -2.59 -9.98 -21.94
CA ILE A 62 -1.60 -9.13 -22.62
C ILE A 62 -1.70 -7.71 -22.07
N ASP A 63 -2.90 -7.12 -22.06
CA ASP A 63 -3.09 -5.73 -21.62
C ASP A 63 -2.77 -5.54 -20.14
N ASN A 64 -3.15 -6.50 -19.30
CA ASN A 64 -2.97 -6.40 -17.85
C ASN A 64 -1.60 -6.89 -17.35
N GLY A 65 -0.87 -7.66 -18.17
CA GLY A 65 0.31 -8.41 -17.73
C GLY A 65 -0.05 -9.63 -16.89
N LEU A 66 0.90 -10.57 -16.78
CA LEU A 66 0.81 -11.71 -15.88
C LEU A 66 0.89 -11.22 -14.42
N HIS A 67 -0.02 -11.70 -13.56
CA HIS A 67 0.05 -11.40 -12.14
C HIS A 67 1.29 -12.06 -11.51
N PRO A 68 2.07 -11.32 -10.68
CA PRO A 68 3.20 -11.91 -9.97
C PRO A 68 2.70 -12.92 -8.92
N PRO A 69 3.43 -14.02 -8.69
CA PRO A 69 3.14 -14.90 -7.57
C PRO A 69 3.50 -14.21 -6.24
N ALA A 70 2.92 -14.67 -5.13
CA ALA A 70 3.25 -14.16 -3.81
C ALA A 70 4.56 -14.80 -3.32
N TYR A 71 5.64 -14.01 -3.22
CA TYR A 71 6.92 -14.51 -2.72
C TYR A 71 7.00 -14.37 -1.19
N PRO A 72 7.66 -15.31 -0.48
CA PRO A 72 7.77 -15.28 0.97
C PRO A 72 8.86 -14.31 1.44
N TRP A 73 8.62 -13.00 1.32
CA TRP A 73 9.57 -11.98 1.78
C TRP A 73 9.83 -12.08 3.28
N SER A 74 11.07 -11.85 3.70
CA SER A 74 11.47 -11.88 5.12
C SER A 74 10.68 -10.89 5.99
N HIS A 75 10.17 -9.81 5.40
CA HIS A 75 9.42 -8.74 6.03
C HIS A 75 7.90 -8.83 5.79
N ALA A 76 7.39 -9.95 5.27
CA ALA A 76 5.97 -10.07 4.89
C ALA A 76 5.02 -10.16 6.10
N GLY A 77 5.44 -10.81 7.18
CA GLY A 77 4.56 -11.05 8.33
C GLY A 77 4.37 -9.80 9.21
N VAL A 78 3.52 -9.90 10.22
CA VAL A 78 3.09 -8.74 11.04
C VAL A 78 4.12 -8.34 12.11
N PHE A 79 5.07 -9.20 12.45
CA PHE A 79 6.10 -8.96 13.47
C PHE A 79 7.52 -8.89 12.90
N GLU A 80 7.66 -9.18 11.61
CA GLU A 80 8.92 -9.23 10.90
C GLU A 80 9.33 -7.85 10.38
N THR A 81 10.61 -7.53 10.52
CA THR A 81 11.25 -6.30 10.05
C THR A 81 11.94 -6.52 8.71
N PHE A 82 12.48 -5.46 8.13
CA PHE A 82 13.40 -5.62 7.01
C PHE A 82 14.67 -6.40 7.40
N ASP A 83 15.23 -7.08 6.40
CA ASP A 83 16.58 -7.63 6.44
C ASP A 83 17.57 -6.53 6.02
N HIS A 84 18.18 -5.87 7.01
CA HIS A 84 19.06 -4.72 6.77
C HIS A 84 20.34 -5.07 6.00
N ALA A 85 20.81 -6.32 6.09
CA ALA A 85 21.94 -6.78 5.27
C ALA A 85 21.53 -6.87 3.79
N SER A 86 20.28 -7.29 3.52
CA SER A 86 19.71 -7.26 2.18
C SER A 86 19.42 -5.84 1.67
N ILE A 87 19.03 -4.90 2.55
CA ILE A 87 18.97 -3.47 2.18
C ILE A 87 20.35 -2.96 1.75
N ARG A 88 21.42 -3.28 2.48
CA ARG A 88 22.79 -2.87 2.12
C ARG A 88 23.21 -3.41 0.75
N ARG A 89 23.05 -4.71 0.54
CA ARG A 89 23.33 -5.35 -0.77
C ARG A 89 22.44 -4.80 -1.88
N GLY A 90 21.18 -4.51 -1.59
CA GLY A 90 20.24 -3.95 -2.54
C GLY A 90 20.60 -2.53 -2.97
N TYR A 91 21.11 -1.72 -2.04
CA TYR A 91 21.67 -0.41 -2.34
C TYR A 91 22.89 -0.52 -3.28
N GLN A 92 23.77 -1.50 -3.05
CA GLN A 92 24.91 -1.76 -3.93
C GLN A 92 24.44 -2.08 -5.36
N VAL A 93 23.47 -2.99 -5.52
CA VAL A 93 22.87 -3.30 -6.84
C VAL A 93 22.23 -2.07 -7.47
N TYR A 94 21.49 -1.27 -6.70
CA TYR A 94 20.94 0.00 -7.20
C TYR A 94 22.04 0.91 -7.72
N ARG A 95 23.09 1.15 -6.93
CA ARG A 95 24.18 2.06 -7.27
C ARG A 95 24.97 1.61 -8.50
N GLU A 96 25.28 0.31 -8.60
CA GLU A 96 26.13 -0.23 -9.67
C GLU A 96 25.38 -0.54 -10.97
N VAL A 97 24.06 -0.74 -10.90
CA VAL A 97 23.25 -1.15 -12.07
C VAL A 97 22.16 -0.14 -12.39
N CYS A 98 21.33 0.22 -11.42
CA CYS A 98 20.11 0.98 -11.67
C CYS A 98 20.33 2.51 -11.74
N ALA A 99 21.29 3.03 -10.98
CA ALA A 99 21.53 4.47 -10.84
C ALA A 99 22.03 5.14 -12.13
N ALA A 100 22.43 4.36 -13.13
CA ALA A 100 22.76 4.87 -14.47
C ALA A 100 21.52 5.32 -15.26
N CYS A 101 20.32 4.83 -14.93
CA CYS A 101 19.09 5.12 -15.66
C CYS A 101 17.94 5.61 -14.78
N HIS A 102 17.88 5.17 -13.52
CA HIS A 102 16.81 5.49 -12.60
C HIS A 102 17.25 6.48 -11.54
N SER A 103 16.40 7.47 -11.26
CA SER A 103 16.57 8.36 -10.10
C SER A 103 16.00 7.73 -8.83
N LEU A 104 16.41 8.30 -7.69
CA LEU A 104 15.91 7.97 -6.35
C LEU A 104 15.70 9.27 -5.55
N ASP A 105 14.89 10.16 -6.11
CA ASP A 105 14.83 11.59 -5.75
C ASP A 105 14.37 11.87 -4.32
N ARG A 106 13.67 10.92 -3.67
CA ARG A 106 13.14 11.09 -2.31
C ARG A 106 14.03 10.49 -1.23
N ILE A 107 15.18 9.94 -1.61
CA ILE A 107 16.18 9.40 -0.69
C ILE A 107 17.41 10.31 -0.72
N ALA A 108 17.82 10.76 0.46
CA ALA A 108 19.07 11.48 0.67
C ALA A 108 20.11 10.55 1.28
N TRP A 109 21.39 10.91 1.20
CA TRP A 109 22.50 10.14 1.77
C TRP A 109 22.27 9.78 3.25
N ARG A 110 21.85 10.77 4.06
CA ARG A 110 21.53 10.61 5.49
C ARG A 110 20.50 9.51 5.79
N ASN A 111 19.67 9.11 4.83
CA ASN A 111 18.66 8.08 5.04
C ASN A 111 19.29 6.68 5.18
N LEU A 112 20.48 6.44 4.62
CA LEU A 112 21.18 5.16 4.73
C LEU A 112 21.85 4.97 6.11
N VAL A 113 22.13 6.07 6.81
CA VAL A 113 22.85 6.08 8.09
C VAL A 113 22.02 5.38 9.17
N GLY A 114 22.60 4.37 9.81
CA GLY A 114 21.94 3.60 10.86
C GLY A 114 20.86 2.64 10.35
N VAL A 115 20.67 2.56 9.03
CA VAL A 115 19.82 1.57 8.36
C VAL A 115 20.70 0.49 7.74
N SER A 116 21.52 0.85 6.75
CA SER A 116 22.35 -0.10 5.99
C SER A 116 23.83 0.21 6.06
N HIS A 117 24.19 1.45 6.42
CA HIS A 117 25.56 1.94 6.45
C HIS A 117 25.82 2.78 7.71
N THR A 118 27.09 2.91 8.07
CA THR A 118 27.55 3.82 9.12
C THR A 118 27.60 5.26 8.62
N VAL A 119 27.77 6.21 9.54
CA VAL A 119 27.92 7.64 9.18
C VAL A 119 29.12 7.85 8.26
N ASP A 120 30.25 7.23 8.59
CA ASP A 120 31.52 7.43 7.87
C ASP A 120 31.48 6.80 6.48
N GLU A 121 30.86 5.62 6.34
CA GLU A 121 30.63 4.98 5.04
C GLU A 121 29.79 5.86 4.12
N VAL A 122 28.65 6.36 4.60
CA VAL A 122 27.76 7.20 3.80
C VAL A 122 28.42 8.53 3.45
N LYS A 123 29.20 9.10 4.38
CA LYS A 123 29.93 10.34 4.11
C LYS A 123 30.96 10.14 3.00
N ALA A 124 31.74 9.05 3.05
CA ALA A 124 32.69 8.74 2.00
C ALA A 124 32.00 8.57 0.63
N MET A 125 30.88 7.84 0.57
CA MET A 125 30.11 7.67 -0.66
C MET A 125 29.50 8.98 -1.19
N ALA A 126 29.07 9.89 -0.30
CA ALA A 126 28.53 11.18 -0.70
C ALA A 126 29.63 12.10 -1.28
N GLU A 127 30.85 12.04 -0.72
CA GLU A 127 31.99 12.84 -1.18
C GLU A 127 32.50 12.41 -2.58
N GLU A 128 32.16 11.20 -3.05
CA GLU A 128 32.45 10.73 -4.42
C GLU A 128 31.61 11.43 -5.50
N VAL A 129 30.53 12.11 -5.12
CA VAL A 129 29.58 12.76 -6.03
C VAL A 129 29.70 14.28 -5.93
N GLU A 130 29.76 14.95 -7.08
CA GLU A 130 29.77 16.41 -7.16
C GLU A 130 28.36 17.00 -7.25
N TYR A 131 28.13 18.08 -6.51
CA TYR A 131 26.88 18.84 -6.51
C TYR A 131 27.18 20.33 -6.72
N GLU A 132 26.20 21.07 -7.22
CA GLU A 132 26.28 22.53 -7.26
C GLU A 132 26.39 23.10 -5.83
N GLY A 133 27.36 24.00 -5.65
CA GLY A 133 27.62 24.72 -4.41
C GLY A 133 26.77 25.97 -4.25
N GLU A 134 27.03 26.72 -3.20
CA GLU A 134 26.50 28.08 -3.06
C GLU A 134 27.33 29.04 -3.93
N PRO A 135 26.72 30.11 -4.49
CA PRO A 135 27.49 31.15 -5.18
C PRO A 135 28.59 31.72 -4.29
N ASN A 136 29.79 31.88 -4.83
CA ASN A 136 30.89 32.55 -4.13
C ASN A 136 30.68 34.08 -4.08
N ASP A 137 31.63 34.82 -3.50
CA ASP A 137 31.58 36.29 -3.38
C ASP A 137 31.53 37.04 -4.74
N GLU A 138 31.86 36.34 -5.83
CA GLU A 138 31.81 36.85 -7.20
C GLU A 138 30.49 36.47 -7.93
N GLY A 139 29.62 35.71 -7.25
CA GLY A 139 28.33 35.23 -7.79
C GLY A 139 28.44 33.96 -8.65
N GLU A 140 29.60 33.32 -8.71
CA GLU A 140 29.82 32.10 -9.48
C GLU A 140 29.44 30.84 -8.68
N VAL A 141 28.69 29.94 -9.30
CA VAL A 141 28.31 28.64 -8.71
C VAL A 141 29.35 27.60 -9.12
N GLY A 142 30.21 27.21 -8.17
CA GLY A 142 31.14 26.09 -8.34
C GLY A 142 30.53 24.74 -7.99
N MET A 143 31.25 23.67 -8.29
CA MET A 143 30.93 22.32 -7.78
C MET A 143 31.53 22.13 -6.38
N ARG A 144 30.89 21.27 -5.59
CA ARG A 144 31.39 20.82 -4.28
C ARG A 144 31.19 19.31 -4.12
N PRO A 145 32.00 18.65 -3.27
CA PRO A 145 31.70 17.29 -2.85
C PRO A 145 30.35 17.21 -2.13
N GLY A 146 29.69 16.07 -2.27
CA GLY A 146 28.43 15.80 -1.62
C GLY A 146 28.55 15.71 -0.10
N LYS A 147 27.43 15.99 0.57
CA LYS A 147 27.27 15.86 2.03
C LYS A 147 26.05 15.00 2.34
N LEU A 148 25.96 14.52 3.58
CA LEU A 148 24.86 13.65 4.04
C LEU A 148 23.45 14.24 3.78
N ALA A 149 23.31 15.56 3.72
CA ALA A 149 22.03 16.21 3.49
C ALA A 149 21.57 16.20 2.03
N ASP A 150 22.48 15.92 1.08
CA ASP A 150 22.17 15.96 -0.35
C ASP A 150 21.31 14.76 -0.80
N PRO A 151 20.47 14.94 -1.82
CA PRO A 151 19.71 13.85 -2.43
C PRO A 151 20.63 12.91 -3.22
N MET A 152 20.16 11.71 -3.53
CA MET A 152 20.86 10.83 -4.48
C MET A 152 21.03 11.52 -5.85
N PRO A 153 22.16 11.33 -6.55
CA PRO A 153 22.39 11.94 -7.85
C PRO A 153 21.38 11.43 -8.88
N ALA A 154 20.84 12.35 -9.69
CA ALA A 154 19.99 12.00 -10.80
C ALA A 154 20.83 11.58 -12.02
N PRO A 155 20.47 10.51 -12.75
CA PRO A 155 21.21 10.07 -13.95
C PRO A 155 21.07 11.04 -15.14
N TYR A 156 19.99 11.83 -15.15
CA TYR A 156 19.68 12.76 -16.23
C TYR A 156 19.30 14.12 -15.64
N PRO A 157 19.63 15.22 -16.34
CA PRO A 157 19.29 16.57 -15.88
C PRO A 157 17.80 16.90 -16.01
N ASN A 158 17.08 16.21 -16.91
CA ASN A 158 15.65 16.42 -17.16
C ASN A 158 15.03 15.20 -17.88
N GLU A 159 13.70 15.22 -18.00
CA GLU A 159 12.91 14.16 -18.63
C GLU A 159 13.25 13.98 -20.12
N GLU A 160 13.50 15.07 -20.84
CA GLU A 160 13.84 15.04 -22.27
C GLU A 160 15.15 14.31 -22.52
N ALA A 161 16.18 14.57 -21.70
CA ALA A 161 17.45 13.86 -21.74
C ALA A 161 17.28 12.38 -21.40
N ALA A 162 16.46 12.06 -20.39
CA ALA A 162 16.16 10.68 -20.03
C ALA A 162 15.47 9.91 -21.18
N ARG A 163 14.49 10.53 -21.84
CA ARG A 163 13.81 9.93 -23.00
C ARG A 163 14.74 9.77 -24.19
N ALA A 164 15.57 10.77 -24.48
CA ALA A 164 16.53 10.70 -25.57
C ALA A 164 17.54 9.56 -25.37
N GLY A 165 17.99 9.33 -24.14
CA GLY A 165 18.92 8.25 -23.79
C GLY A 165 18.31 6.84 -23.79
N ASN A 166 16.99 6.71 -23.79
CA ASN A 166 16.29 5.42 -23.59
C ASN A 166 15.22 5.14 -24.67
N ASN A 167 15.49 5.49 -25.93
CA ASN A 167 14.60 5.23 -27.08
C ASN A 167 13.17 5.78 -26.88
N GLY A 168 13.02 6.94 -26.25
CA GLY A 168 11.75 7.58 -25.94
C GLY A 168 11.07 7.10 -24.64
N GLY A 169 11.56 5.99 -24.06
CA GLY A 169 11.15 5.52 -22.75
C GLY A 169 11.64 6.45 -21.64
N LEU A 170 10.79 6.72 -20.64
CA LEU A 170 11.20 7.44 -19.43
C LEU A 170 11.37 6.44 -18.29
N PRO A 171 12.60 6.18 -17.81
CA PRO A 171 12.80 5.42 -16.59
C PRO A 171 12.10 6.12 -15.42
N PRO A 172 11.16 5.46 -14.71
CA PRO A 172 10.52 6.07 -13.55
C PRO A 172 11.50 6.24 -12.38
N ASP A 173 11.30 7.28 -11.58
CA ASP A 173 11.90 7.40 -10.23
C ASP A 173 11.53 6.16 -9.41
N LEU A 174 12.53 5.57 -8.76
CA LEU A 174 12.36 4.33 -8.01
C LEU A 174 12.00 4.54 -6.55
N SER A 175 11.97 5.79 -6.07
CA SER A 175 11.78 6.09 -4.65
C SER A 175 10.54 5.44 -4.04
N LEU A 176 9.43 5.39 -4.79
CA LEU A 176 8.13 4.86 -4.35
C LEU A 176 7.64 3.68 -5.20
N ILE A 177 8.51 3.06 -6.00
CA ILE A 177 8.07 2.15 -7.07
C ILE A 177 7.33 0.91 -6.56
N THR A 178 7.66 0.42 -5.36
CA THR A 178 6.96 -0.74 -4.75
C THR A 178 5.57 -0.38 -4.24
N LYS A 179 5.27 0.90 -4.02
CA LYS A 179 3.92 1.40 -3.67
C LYS A 179 3.16 1.94 -4.87
N ALA A 180 3.88 2.36 -5.91
CA ALA A 180 3.31 2.91 -7.13
C ALA A 180 2.87 1.84 -8.14
N ARG A 181 3.04 0.54 -7.83
CA ARG A 181 2.65 -0.58 -8.68
C ARG A 181 1.88 -1.62 -7.87
N HIS A 182 0.81 -2.16 -8.47
CA HIS A 182 0.09 -3.29 -7.89
C HIS A 182 1.02 -4.51 -7.80
N GLY A 183 0.88 -5.30 -6.72
CA GLY A 183 1.79 -6.40 -6.40
C GLY A 183 3.10 -5.96 -5.72
N GLY A 184 3.45 -4.67 -5.77
CA GLY A 184 4.59 -4.09 -5.07
C GLY A 184 5.90 -4.88 -5.24
N ALA A 185 6.49 -5.33 -4.14
CA ALA A 185 7.74 -6.09 -4.16
C ALA A 185 7.67 -7.34 -5.05
N ASP A 186 6.55 -8.09 -5.01
CA ASP A 186 6.36 -9.28 -5.84
C ASP A 186 6.40 -8.93 -7.33
N TYR A 187 5.76 -7.82 -7.72
CA TYR A 187 5.76 -7.35 -9.10
C TYR A 187 7.16 -7.00 -9.59
N ILE A 188 7.92 -6.22 -8.79
CA ILE A 188 9.27 -5.80 -9.21
C ILE A 188 10.22 -7.00 -9.31
N PHE A 189 10.15 -7.94 -8.36
CA PHE A 189 10.95 -9.16 -8.42
C PHE A 189 10.61 -10.01 -9.65
N ALA A 190 9.33 -10.24 -9.90
CA ALA A 190 8.86 -10.99 -11.06
C ALA A 190 9.23 -10.29 -12.38
N LEU A 191 9.14 -8.96 -12.44
CA LEU A 191 9.56 -8.17 -13.59
C LEU A 191 11.06 -8.33 -13.88
N LEU A 192 11.91 -8.19 -12.86
CA LEU A 192 13.37 -8.27 -13.01
C LEU A 192 13.84 -9.68 -13.40
N THR A 193 13.18 -10.72 -12.91
CA THR A 193 13.55 -12.13 -13.13
C THR A 193 12.77 -12.81 -14.27
N GLY A 194 11.76 -12.13 -14.82
CA GLY A 194 10.81 -12.69 -15.79
C GLY A 194 11.12 -12.45 -17.26
N TYR A 195 12.28 -11.87 -17.59
CA TYR A 195 12.70 -11.70 -18.99
C TYR A 195 12.93 -13.06 -19.67
N VAL A 196 12.15 -13.32 -20.73
CA VAL A 196 12.18 -14.54 -21.54
C VAL A 196 12.01 -14.19 -23.01
N ASP A 197 12.32 -15.13 -23.90
CA ASP A 197 12.06 -14.95 -25.33
C ASP A 197 10.55 -14.84 -25.61
N PRO A 198 10.14 -14.00 -26.59
CA PRO A 198 8.74 -13.86 -26.95
C PRO A 198 8.15 -15.19 -27.44
N PRO A 199 6.89 -15.49 -27.10
CA PRO A 199 6.23 -16.70 -27.58
C PRO A 199 6.07 -16.67 -29.11
N ALA A 200 5.94 -17.84 -29.72
CA ALA A 200 5.81 -17.97 -31.18
C ALA A 200 4.64 -17.11 -31.72
N GLY A 201 4.92 -16.29 -32.73
CA GLY A 201 3.95 -15.38 -33.35
C GLY A 201 3.79 -14.02 -32.66
N PHE A 202 4.55 -13.74 -31.59
CA PHE A 202 4.56 -12.43 -30.95
C PHE A 202 5.75 -11.59 -31.41
N GLU A 203 5.48 -10.50 -32.14
CA GLU A 203 6.51 -9.57 -32.59
C GLU A 203 6.67 -8.41 -31.59
N VAL A 204 7.92 -8.25 -31.13
CA VAL A 204 8.34 -7.13 -30.29
C VAL A 204 8.91 -6.06 -31.22
N PRO A 205 8.39 -4.82 -31.21
CA PRO A 205 8.95 -3.73 -31.98
C PRO A 205 10.41 -3.45 -31.61
N ASP A 206 11.19 -2.98 -32.58
CA ASP A 206 12.59 -2.60 -32.35
C ASP A 206 12.72 -1.60 -31.18
N GLY A 207 13.67 -1.87 -30.29
CA GLY A 207 13.91 -1.06 -29.09
C GLY A 207 13.06 -1.42 -27.86
N LEU A 208 12.13 -2.37 -27.98
CA LEU A 208 11.39 -2.94 -26.85
C LEU A 208 11.84 -4.39 -26.58
N ASN A 209 11.53 -4.88 -25.38
CA ASN A 209 11.83 -6.23 -24.92
C ASN A 209 10.53 -6.92 -24.47
N PHE A 210 10.51 -8.25 -24.55
CA PHE A 210 9.38 -9.02 -24.05
C PHE A 210 9.53 -9.29 -22.55
N ASN A 211 8.46 -9.01 -21.79
CA ASN A 211 8.35 -9.42 -20.41
C ASN A 211 6.88 -9.73 -20.08
N PRO A 212 6.53 -10.95 -19.67
CA PRO A 212 5.15 -11.36 -19.45
C PRO A 212 4.48 -10.62 -18.28
N TYR A 213 5.24 -10.12 -17.30
CA TYR A 213 4.69 -9.40 -16.14
C TYR A 213 4.40 -7.93 -16.44
N PHE A 214 5.05 -7.34 -17.45
CA PHE A 214 4.81 -5.94 -17.80
C PHE A 214 3.44 -5.79 -18.51
N PRO A 215 2.61 -4.80 -18.14
CA PRO A 215 1.35 -4.54 -18.85
C PRO A 215 1.59 -4.23 -20.34
N GLY A 216 0.92 -4.95 -21.24
CA GLY A 216 1.18 -4.91 -22.68
C GLY A 216 2.35 -5.76 -23.15
N THR A 217 3.03 -6.46 -22.23
CA THR A 217 4.16 -7.40 -22.40
C THR A 217 5.39 -6.89 -23.14
N LYS A 218 5.43 -5.59 -23.49
CA LYS A 218 6.48 -4.91 -24.23
C LYS A 218 7.05 -3.80 -23.37
N ILE A 219 8.31 -3.92 -22.95
CA ILE A 219 8.97 -2.98 -22.05
C ILE A 219 10.21 -2.37 -22.70
N ALA A 220 10.44 -1.07 -22.54
CA ALA A 220 11.62 -0.38 -23.10
C ALA A 220 12.93 -0.72 -22.35
N MET A 221 12.81 -1.21 -21.11
CA MET A 221 13.94 -1.64 -20.29
C MET A 221 14.50 -2.97 -20.83
N ALA A 222 15.82 -3.06 -20.95
CA ALA A 222 16.51 -4.32 -21.24
C ALA A 222 16.58 -5.20 -19.99
N ARG A 223 16.92 -6.47 -20.15
CA ARG A 223 17.34 -7.29 -19.02
C ARG A 223 18.69 -6.76 -18.51
N VAL A 224 18.72 -6.32 -17.26
CA VAL A 224 19.91 -5.71 -16.64
C VAL A 224 20.55 -6.56 -15.55
N LEU A 225 19.89 -7.64 -15.09
CA LEU A 225 20.44 -8.55 -14.09
C LEU A 225 20.87 -9.89 -14.71
N TYR A 226 22.14 -10.22 -14.50
CA TYR A 226 22.81 -11.45 -14.93
C TYR A 226 23.68 -11.99 -13.80
N ASP A 227 23.90 -13.30 -13.76
CA ASP A 227 24.69 -13.92 -12.70
C ASP A 227 26.13 -13.38 -12.69
N GLY A 228 26.62 -12.99 -11.50
CA GLY A 228 27.97 -12.48 -11.29
C GLY A 228 28.19 -11.03 -11.70
N LEU A 229 27.13 -10.23 -11.90
CA LEU A 229 27.25 -8.83 -12.34
C LEU A 229 27.87 -7.91 -11.29
N VAL A 230 27.62 -8.18 -10.01
CA VAL A 230 28.09 -7.39 -8.86
C VAL A 230 28.89 -8.31 -7.93
N GLU A 231 29.93 -7.80 -7.29
CA GLU A 231 30.65 -8.51 -6.23
C GLU A 231 30.22 -7.95 -4.86
N TYR A 232 29.47 -8.75 -4.10
CA TYR A 232 29.00 -8.32 -2.79
C TYR A 232 30.13 -8.25 -1.76
N GLU A 233 30.15 -7.16 -0.98
CA GLU A 233 31.13 -6.94 0.09
C GLU A 233 31.15 -8.07 1.15
N ASP A 234 30.01 -8.74 1.36
CA ASP A 234 29.85 -9.81 2.35
C ASP A 234 30.12 -11.21 1.79
N GLY A 235 30.51 -11.32 0.52
CA GLY A 235 30.81 -12.59 -0.15
C GLY A 235 29.57 -13.41 -0.56
N THR A 236 28.36 -12.85 -0.46
CA THR A 236 27.15 -13.52 -0.96
C THR A 236 27.27 -13.79 -2.47
N PRO A 237 26.88 -14.98 -2.97
CA PRO A 237 26.85 -15.23 -4.41
C PRO A 237 25.84 -14.34 -5.15
N ALA A 238 26.32 -13.47 -6.04
CA ALA A 238 25.51 -12.54 -6.80
C ALA A 238 24.80 -13.20 -8.00
N THR A 239 23.88 -14.12 -7.72
CA THR A 239 22.96 -14.65 -8.75
C THR A 239 21.89 -13.60 -9.12
N THR A 240 21.31 -13.70 -10.31
CA THR A 240 20.24 -12.83 -10.81
C THR A 240 19.09 -12.72 -9.80
N THR A 241 18.65 -13.85 -9.25
CA THR A 241 17.57 -13.89 -8.25
C THR A 241 17.99 -13.29 -6.91
N GLN A 242 19.26 -13.46 -6.50
CA GLN A 242 19.76 -12.88 -5.27
C GLN A 242 19.79 -11.34 -5.37
N MET A 243 20.37 -10.82 -6.46
CA MET A 243 20.38 -9.38 -6.72
C MET A 243 18.98 -8.80 -6.84
N ALA A 244 18.06 -9.50 -7.51
CA ALA A 244 16.66 -9.07 -7.59
C ALA A 244 16.00 -9.02 -6.20
N LYS A 245 16.23 -10.02 -5.33
CA LYS A 245 15.71 -10.02 -3.96
C LYS A 245 16.25 -8.85 -3.15
N ASP A 246 17.55 -8.57 -3.28
CA ASP A 246 18.20 -7.52 -2.52
C ASP A 246 17.78 -6.13 -2.97
N VAL A 247 17.82 -5.85 -4.28
CA VAL A 247 17.39 -4.54 -4.81
C VAL A 247 15.91 -4.30 -4.53
N VAL A 248 15.05 -5.31 -4.61
CA VAL A 248 13.63 -5.16 -4.26
C VAL A 248 13.44 -4.90 -2.76
N THR A 249 14.23 -5.53 -1.89
CA THR A 249 14.20 -5.26 -0.46
C THR A 249 14.62 -3.81 -0.17
N PHE A 250 15.66 -3.32 -0.85
CA PHE A 250 16.08 -1.93 -0.78
C PHE A 250 15.01 -0.94 -1.30
N LEU A 251 14.38 -1.23 -2.45
CA LEU A 251 13.32 -0.39 -3.01
C LEU A 251 12.03 -0.42 -2.16
N ASN A 252 11.78 -1.51 -1.45
CA ASN A 252 10.66 -1.58 -0.51
C ASN A 252 10.94 -0.69 0.72
N TRP A 253 12.18 -0.73 1.23
CA TRP A 253 12.62 0.20 2.26
C TRP A 253 12.60 1.66 1.79
N SER A 254 13.03 1.97 0.56
CA SER A 254 12.98 3.35 0.05
C SER A 254 11.55 3.87 -0.02
N SER A 255 10.59 2.99 -0.31
CA SER A 255 9.17 3.33 -0.40
C SER A 255 8.48 3.44 0.96
N GLU A 256 8.96 2.70 1.98
CA GLU A 256 8.43 2.67 3.35
C GLU A 256 9.55 2.65 4.41
N PRO A 257 10.33 3.74 4.56
CA PRO A 257 11.42 3.77 5.54
C PRO A 257 10.90 3.67 6.98
N GLU A 258 9.62 3.95 7.22
CA GLU A 258 8.97 3.82 8.52
C GLU A 258 8.52 2.40 8.87
N HIS A 259 8.66 1.42 7.96
CA HIS A 259 8.08 0.07 8.09
C HIS A 259 8.34 -0.60 9.45
N ASP A 260 9.58 -0.61 9.92
CA ASP A 260 9.97 -1.32 11.14
C ASP A 260 9.41 -0.64 12.39
N GLU A 261 9.52 0.68 12.47
CA GLU A 261 8.94 1.45 13.58
C GLU A 261 7.41 1.42 13.54
N ARG A 262 6.81 1.48 12.36
CA ARG A 262 5.35 1.34 12.16
C ARG A 262 4.83 0.01 12.68
N LYS A 263 5.51 -1.11 12.39
CA LYS A 263 5.12 -2.42 12.91
C LYS A 263 5.33 -2.55 14.42
N ARG A 264 6.45 -2.02 14.93
CA ARG A 264 6.72 -1.98 16.38
C ARG A 264 5.66 -1.19 17.15
N MET A 265 5.36 0.03 16.70
CA MET A 265 4.31 0.87 17.28
C MET A 265 2.93 0.23 17.11
N GLY A 266 2.67 -0.42 15.97
CA GLY A 266 1.44 -1.17 15.71
C GLY A 266 1.22 -2.28 16.73
N ALA A 267 2.25 -3.09 17.00
CA ALA A 267 2.18 -4.15 18.01
C ALA A 267 1.89 -3.59 19.42
N GLN A 268 2.57 -2.51 19.82
CA GLN A 268 2.31 -1.84 21.09
C GLN A 268 0.88 -1.30 21.18
N ALA A 269 0.40 -0.64 20.13
CA ALA A 269 -0.96 -0.10 20.04
C ALA A 269 -2.01 -1.22 20.13
N THR A 270 -1.80 -2.35 19.44
CA THR A 270 -2.71 -3.50 19.50
C THR A 270 -2.85 -4.05 20.92
N VAL A 271 -1.74 -4.18 21.67
CA VAL A 271 -1.77 -4.65 23.06
C VAL A 271 -2.55 -3.67 23.96
N ILE A 272 -2.28 -2.37 23.84
CA ILE A 272 -2.95 -1.34 24.64
C ILE A 272 -4.45 -1.29 24.32
N LEU A 273 -4.81 -1.21 23.04
CA LEU A 273 -6.20 -1.10 22.60
C LEU A 273 -7.01 -2.35 22.93
N THR A 274 -6.42 -3.54 22.82
CA THR A 274 -7.09 -4.79 23.22
C THR A 274 -7.36 -4.82 24.72
N SER A 275 -6.38 -4.36 25.53
CA SER A 275 -6.53 -4.29 26.99
C SER A 275 -7.61 -3.28 27.40
N LEU A 276 -7.60 -2.08 26.80
CA LEU A 276 -8.61 -1.06 27.03
C LEU A 276 -9.99 -1.51 26.57
N PHE A 277 -10.08 -2.22 25.44
CA PHE A 277 -11.33 -2.78 24.95
C PHE A 277 -11.90 -3.81 25.92
N ALA A 278 -11.08 -4.75 26.41
CA ALA A 278 -11.52 -5.72 27.42
C ALA A 278 -12.01 -5.03 28.72
N LEU A 279 -11.27 -4.04 29.21
CA LEU A 279 -11.68 -3.21 30.35
C LEU A 279 -13.00 -2.49 30.09
N SER A 280 -13.17 -1.90 28.91
CA SER A 280 -14.40 -1.19 28.53
C SER A 280 -15.62 -2.13 28.51
N ILE A 281 -15.46 -3.35 28.00
CA ILE A 281 -16.51 -4.38 28.03
C ILE A 281 -16.86 -4.72 29.47
N TRP A 282 -15.85 -4.92 30.33
CA TRP A 282 -16.06 -5.22 31.73
C TRP A 282 -16.82 -4.10 32.44
N VAL A 283 -16.37 -2.84 32.30
CA VAL A 283 -17.04 -1.66 32.88
C VAL A 283 -18.47 -1.52 32.35
N LYS A 284 -18.69 -1.74 31.05
CA LYS A 284 -20.02 -1.72 30.45
C LYS A 284 -20.92 -2.80 31.07
N ARG A 285 -20.44 -4.04 31.21
CA ARG A 285 -21.23 -5.12 31.85
C ARG A 285 -21.51 -4.82 33.31
N PHE A 286 -20.53 -4.30 34.05
CA PHE A 286 -20.68 -3.90 35.44
C PHE A 286 -21.75 -2.82 35.62
N LYS A 287 -21.67 -1.71 34.87
CA LYS A 287 -22.65 -0.61 34.98
C LYS A 287 -24.05 -0.98 34.48
N TRP A 288 -24.15 -1.85 33.47
CA TRP A 288 -25.45 -2.27 32.93
C TRP A 288 -26.09 -3.44 33.68
N ALA A 289 -25.39 -4.05 34.64
CA ALA A 289 -25.89 -5.23 35.36
C ALA A 289 -27.26 -4.98 36.01
N GLY A 290 -27.47 -3.81 36.63
CA GLY A 290 -28.75 -3.47 37.26
C GLY A 290 -29.91 -3.37 36.28
N VAL A 291 -29.69 -2.77 35.10
CA VAL A 291 -30.74 -2.66 34.06
C VAL A 291 -31.03 -4.01 33.43
N LYS A 292 -29.99 -4.83 33.21
CA LYS A 292 -30.13 -6.15 32.56
C LYS A 292 -30.73 -7.21 33.47
N ASN A 293 -30.51 -7.11 34.79
CA ASN A 293 -31.03 -8.06 35.78
C ASN A 293 -32.33 -7.59 36.45
N ARG A 294 -32.91 -6.45 36.06
CA ARG A 294 -34.16 -5.95 36.66
C ARG A 294 -35.32 -6.89 36.35
N LYS A 295 -36.18 -7.13 37.34
CA LYS A 295 -37.47 -7.80 37.16
C LYS A 295 -38.56 -6.74 37.12
N ILE A 296 -39.38 -6.73 36.06
CA ILE A 296 -40.49 -5.78 35.92
C ILE A 296 -41.78 -6.56 36.12
N LEU A 297 -42.62 -6.09 37.04
CA LEU A 297 -43.99 -6.56 37.20
C LEU A 297 -44.92 -5.49 36.61
N TYR A 298 -45.76 -5.89 35.65
CA TYR A 298 -46.85 -5.05 35.16
C TYR A 298 -48.17 -5.62 35.69
N THR A 299 -48.82 -4.90 36.59
CA THR A 299 -50.16 -5.20 37.07
C THR A 299 -51.15 -4.34 36.28
N PRO A 300 -51.82 -4.89 35.24
CA PRO A 300 -52.79 -4.12 34.47
C PRO A 300 -53.94 -3.67 35.39
N PRO A 301 -54.46 -2.44 35.21
CA PRO A 301 -55.61 -1.98 35.96
C PRO A 301 -56.86 -2.81 35.58
N PRO A 302 -57.88 -2.89 36.47
CA PRO A 302 -59.10 -3.62 36.17
C PRO A 302 -59.77 -3.08 34.91
N SER A 303 -60.19 -3.96 34.01
CA SER A 303 -61.04 -3.58 32.87
C SER A 303 -62.44 -3.28 33.37
N HIS A 304 -62.90 -2.05 33.18
CA HIS A 304 -64.28 -1.62 33.43
C HIS A 304 -65.28 -2.37 32.54
#